data_AF-A0A656JV99-F1
#
_entry.id   AF-A0A656JV99-F1
#
_cell.length_a   1.000
_cell.length_b   1.000
_cell.length_c   1.000
_cell.angle_alpha   90.00
_cell.angle_beta   90.00
_cell.angle_gamma   90.00
#
_symmetry.space_group_name_H-M   'P 1'
#
loop_
_entity.id
_entity.type
_entity.pdbx_description
1 polymer ?
#
loop_
_entity_poly.entity_id
_entity_poly.type
_entity_poly.pdbx_seq_one_letter_code
_entity_poly.pdbx_strand_id
1 'polypeptide(L)'
;AFPDQVDAQRKLDPNLDHESPLHELFADQLASADLVILNKADMIDAEGLAAVRAEVAEELPPAVKVVEASSGRLPISVLLGVGAESELHIDARKTHHDHHDDDDHDDHDHDAFDSISLKLPQADEKVLLDALNQLVVQHGILRVKGFAAIPGKPMRLLIQGVGTRFDKHFDRAWRADEERATHLVLIGQELDAVALQAQLNAAIAG
;
A
#
# COMPACT_ATOMS: atom_id res chain seq x y z
N ALA A 1 30.41 -27.29 12.23
CA ALA A 1 29.39 -26.27 12.54
C ALA A 1 28.91 -26.54 13.96
N PHE A 2 28.78 -25.51 14.80
CA PHE A 2 28.37 -25.64 16.20
C PHE A 2 26.87 -25.30 16.29
N PRO A 3 25.97 -26.27 16.13
CA PRO A 3 24.54 -26.01 15.98
C PRO A 3 23.96 -25.38 17.25
N ASP A 4 24.43 -25.85 18.41
CA ASP A 4 23.97 -25.39 19.72
C ASP A 4 24.34 -23.93 20.01
N GLN A 5 25.44 -23.43 19.45
CA GLN A 5 25.84 -22.02 19.58
C GLN A 5 25.05 -21.13 18.63
N VAL A 6 24.68 -21.64 17.45
CA VAL A 6 23.81 -20.94 16.51
C VAL A 6 22.39 -20.83 17.08
N ASP A 7 21.85 -21.88 17.69
CA ASP A 7 20.51 -21.85 18.31
C ASP A 7 20.46 -21.00 19.60
N ALA A 8 21.55 -20.97 20.38
CA ALA A 8 21.65 -20.04 21.51
C ALA A 8 21.71 -18.58 21.06
N GLN A 9 22.37 -18.31 19.93
CA GLN A 9 22.45 -16.99 19.33
C GLN A 9 21.12 -16.56 18.70
N ARG A 10 20.35 -17.49 18.12
CA ARG A 10 18.98 -17.27 17.62
C ARG A 10 18.01 -16.87 18.72
N LYS A 11 18.06 -17.52 19.88
CA LYS A 11 17.19 -17.22 21.03
C LYS A 11 17.49 -15.89 21.74
N LEU A 12 18.65 -15.29 21.46
CA LEU A 12 19.10 -14.04 22.08
C LEU A 12 18.95 -12.82 21.17
N ASP A 13 18.48 -13.02 19.94
CA ASP A 13 18.24 -11.95 18.99
C ASP A 13 16.73 -11.66 18.95
N PRO A 14 16.25 -10.62 19.66
CA PRO A 14 14.83 -10.26 19.65
C PRO A 14 14.33 -9.83 18.26
N ASN A 15 15.21 -9.58 17.28
CA ASN A 15 14.82 -9.30 15.90
C ASN A 15 14.69 -10.56 15.03
N LEU A 16 14.95 -11.76 15.58
CA LEU A 16 14.95 -13.00 14.80
C LEU A 16 13.56 -13.65 14.70
N ASP A 17 12.64 -13.33 15.63
CA ASP A 17 11.23 -13.76 15.63
C ASP A 17 10.28 -12.67 15.11
N HIS A 18 10.77 -11.46 14.85
CA HIS A 18 10.00 -10.39 14.24
C HIS A 18 10.44 -10.22 12.80
N GLU A 19 9.87 -11.02 11.89
CA GLU A 19 9.80 -10.59 10.49
C GLU A 19 9.17 -9.19 10.46
N SER A 20 9.63 -8.31 9.56
CA SER A 20 9.19 -6.90 9.53
C SER A 20 7.66 -6.81 9.72
N PRO A 21 7.12 -5.89 10.55
CA PRO A 21 5.68 -5.82 10.83
C PRO A 21 4.79 -5.78 9.57
N LEU A 22 5.34 -5.31 8.44
CA LEU A 22 4.70 -5.33 7.13
C LEU A 22 4.54 -6.73 6.53
N HIS A 23 5.54 -7.59 6.72
CA HIS A 23 5.55 -8.95 6.21
C HIS A 23 4.57 -9.82 6.99
N GLU A 24 4.59 -9.73 8.32
CA GLU A 24 3.62 -10.43 9.18
C GLU A 24 2.18 -10.02 8.85
N LEU A 25 1.91 -8.71 8.74
CA LEU A 25 0.60 -8.20 8.34
C LEU A 25 0.17 -8.71 6.95
N PHE A 26 1.11 -8.84 6.02
CA PHE A 26 0.83 -9.33 4.67
C PHE A 26 0.46 -10.81 4.68
N ALA A 27 1.22 -11.64 5.41
CA ALA A 27 0.95 -13.07 5.58
C ALA A 27 -0.42 -13.29 6.24
N ASP A 28 -0.73 -12.58 7.33
CA ASP A 28 -2.02 -12.68 8.03
C ASP A 28 -3.21 -12.28 7.14
N GLN A 29 -3.05 -11.23 6.33
CA GLN A 29 -4.08 -10.79 5.38
C GLN A 29 -4.36 -11.84 4.30
N LEU A 30 -3.33 -12.52 3.80
CA LEU A 30 -3.47 -13.59 2.82
C LEU A 30 -4.07 -14.86 3.44
N ALA A 31 -3.57 -15.29 4.60
CA ALA A 31 -4.07 -16.45 5.32
C ALA A 31 -5.55 -16.35 5.68
N SER A 32 -6.03 -15.13 5.94
CA SER A 32 -7.43 -14.84 6.28
C SER A 32 -8.36 -14.66 5.09
N ALA A 33 -7.83 -14.53 3.87
CA ALA A 33 -8.61 -14.13 2.70
C ALA A 33 -9.51 -15.26 2.16
N ASP A 34 -10.73 -14.91 1.75
CA ASP A 34 -11.63 -15.79 0.97
C ASP A 34 -11.42 -15.70 -0.54
N LEU A 35 -10.86 -14.56 -0.97
CA LEU A 35 -10.61 -14.21 -2.35
C LEU A 35 -9.41 -13.27 -2.38
N VAL A 36 -8.44 -13.57 -3.23
CA VAL A 36 -7.33 -12.65 -3.51
C VAL A 36 -7.49 -12.06 -4.91
N ILE A 37 -7.33 -10.74 -4.99
CA ILE A 37 -7.34 -10.01 -6.25
C ILE A 37 -5.94 -9.52 -6.56
N LEU A 38 -5.32 -10.10 -7.59
CA LEU A 38 -4.08 -9.61 -8.16
C LEU A 38 -4.37 -8.47 -9.12
N ASN A 39 -4.43 -7.24 -8.58
CA ASN A 39 -4.68 -6.05 -9.38
C ASN A 39 -3.39 -5.51 -10.03
N LYS A 40 -3.54 -4.74 -11.11
CA LYS A 40 -2.46 -4.21 -11.97
C LYS A 40 -1.73 -5.28 -12.77
N ALA A 41 -2.42 -6.37 -13.11
CA ALA A 41 -1.87 -7.43 -13.96
C ALA A 41 -1.40 -6.90 -15.34
N ASP A 42 -1.91 -5.74 -15.78
CA ASP A 42 -1.51 -5.04 -17.00
C ASP A 42 -0.12 -4.37 -16.94
N MET A 43 0.48 -4.26 -15.75
CA MET A 43 1.78 -3.59 -15.57
C MET A 43 2.98 -4.57 -15.55
N ILE A 44 2.73 -5.87 -15.69
CA ILE A 44 3.75 -6.93 -15.67
C ILE A 44 3.53 -7.88 -16.84
N ASP A 45 4.59 -8.57 -17.26
CA ASP A 45 4.50 -9.59 -18.29
C ASP A 45 4.01 -10.93 -17.72
N ALA A 46 3.77 -11.90 -18.60
CA ALA A 46 3.24 -13.22 -18.21
C ALA A 46 4.18 -13.97 -17.27
N GLU A 47 5.50 -13.79 -17.40
CA GLU A 47 6.50 -14.41 -16.54
C GLU A 47 6.47 -13.80 -15.13
N GLY A 48 6.48 -12.47 -15.04
CA GLY A 48 6.35 -11.76 -13.76
C GLY A 48 5.03 -12.06 -13.05
N LEU A 49 3.93 -12.17 -13.80
CA LEU A 49 2.63 -12.54 -13.24
C LEU A 49 2.61 -13.97 -12.70
N ALA A 50 3.26 -14.91 -13.39
CA ALA A 50 3.40 -16.28 -12.90
C ALA A 50 4.25 -16.34 -11.62
N ALA A 51 5.30 -15.53 -11.51
CA ALA A 51 6.12 -15.42 -10.31
C ALA A 51 5.31 -14.88 -9.12
N VAL A 52 4.58 -13.77 -9.29
CA VAL A 52 3.70 -13.21 -8.25
C VAL A 52 2.63 -14.22 -7.81
N ARG A 53 2.06 -14.96 -8.76
CA ARG A 53 1.08 -16.02 -8.45
C ARG A 53 1.69 -17.14 -7.62
N ALA A 54 2.94 -17.51 -7.88
CA ALA A 54 3.64 -18.53 -7.11
C ALA A 54 3.92 -18.06 -5.69
N GLU A 55 4.47 -16.86 -5.52
CA GLU A 55 4.75 -16.26 -4.21
C GLU A 55 3.48 -16.12 -3.35
N VAL A 56 2.41 -15.57 -3.92
CA VAL A 56 1.13 -15.44 -3.20
C VAL A 56 0.53 -16.81 -2.86
N ALA A 57 0.74 -17.84 -3.68
CA ALA A 57 0.22 -19.18 -3.40
C ALA A 57 0.93 -19.89 -2.23
N GLU A 58 2.14 -19.47 -1.86
CA GLU A 58 2.87 -20.01 -0.69
C GLU A 58 2.18 -19.62 0.62
N GLU A 59 1.58 -18.43 0.67
CA GLU A 59 0.91 -17.88 1.84
C GLU A 59 -0.61 -18.16 1.87
N LEU A 60 -1.17 -18.75 0.81
CA LEU A 60 -2.61 -18.92 0.66
C LEU A 60 -3.13 -20.30 1.07
N PRO A 61 -4.26 -20.36 1.81
CA PRO A 61 -4.98 -21.62 1.98
C PRO A 61 -5.41 -22.20 0.61
N PRO A 62 -5.38 -23.52 0.42
CA PRO A 62 -5.70 -24.15 -0.88
C PRO A 62 -7.08 -23.83 -1.46
N ALA A 63 -8.03 -23.40 -0.62
CA ALA A 63 -9.39 -23.07 -1.01
C ALA A 63 -9.54 -21.64 -1.57
N VAL A 64 -8.55 -20.77 -1.39
CA VAL A 64 -8.64 -19.36 -1.77
C VAL A 64 -8.51 -19.19 -3.27
N LYS A 65 -9.47 -18.50 -3.89
CA LYS A 65 -9.44 -18.20 -5.33
C LYS A 65 -8.62 -16.95 -5.57
N VAL A 66 -7.76 -17.00 -6.60
CA VAL A 66 -6.95 -15.86 -7.04
C VAL A 66 -7.44 -15.36 -8.39
N VAL A 67 -7.89 -14.11 -8.44
CA VAL A 67 -8.43 -13.46 -9.64
C VAL A 67 -7.56 -12.26 -10.05
N GLU A 68 -7.26 -12.15 -11.33
CA GLU A 68 -6.52 -11.00 -11.87
C GLU A 68 -7.47 -9.83 -12.17
N ALA A 69 -6.97 -8.61 -11.95
CA ALA A 69 -7.69 -7.39 -12.27
C ALA A 69 -6.75 -6.31 -12.82
N SER A 70 -7.34 -5.39 -13.58
CA SER A 70 -6.68 -4.17 -14.04
C SER A 70 -7.54 -2.97 -13.67
N SER A 71 -6.91 -1.97 -13.06
CA SER A 71 -7.59 -0.77 -12.56
C SER A 71 -8.74 -1.08 -11.58
N GLY A 72 -8.68 -2.20 -10.86
CA GLY A 72 -9.73 -2.65 -9.93
C GLY A 72 -11.04 -3.06 -10.61
N ARG A 73 -11.05 -3.25 -11.94
CA ARG A 73 -12.25 -3.64 -12.69
C ARG A 73 -12.50 -5.13 -12.59
N LEU A 74 -13.55 -5.49 -11.87
CA LEU A 74 -14.01 -6.86 -11.68
C LEU A 74 -15.56 -6.92 -11.69
N PRO A 75 -16.16 -8.04 -12.10
CA PRO A 75 -17.59 -8.24 -11.90
C PRO A 75 -17.95 -8.21 -10.42
N ILE A 76 -18.99 -7.45 -10.04
CA ILE A 76 -19.42 -7.33 -8.64
C ILE A 76 -19.78 -8.67 -8.00
N SER A 77 -20.25 -9.63 -8.79
CA SER A 77 -20.56 -10.99 -8.32
C SER A 77 -19.33 -11.73 -7.78
N VAL A 78 -18.13 -11.42 -8.30
CA VAL A 78 -16.86 -11.96 -7.80
C VAL A 78 -16.55 -11.35 -6.44
N LEU A 79 -16.71 -10.03 -6.28
CA LEU A 79 -16.47 -9.34 -5.01
C LEU A 79 -17.43 -9.75 -3.90
N LEU A 80 -18.70 -10.01 -4.24
CA LEU A 80 -19.72 -10.44 -3.28
C LEU A 80 -19.58 -11.91 -2.86
N GLY A 81 -18.62 -12.66 -3.41
CA GLY A 81 -18.37 -14.04 -3.01
C GLY A 81 -19.55 -14.98 -3.23
N VAL A 82 -20.43 -14.68 -4.21
CA VAL A 82 -21.63 -15.50 -4.46
C VAL A 82 -21.19 -16.91 -4.86
N GLY A 83 -21.42 -17.88 -3.96
CA GLY A 83 -21.00 -19.28 -4.13
C GLY A 83 -19.56 -19.58 -3.69
N ALA A 84 -18.97 -18.77 -2.81
CA ALA A 84 -17.63 -18.99 -2.27
C ALA A 84 -17.58 -19.98 -1.08
N GLU A 85 -18.72 -20.32 -0.47
CA GLU A 85 -18.84 -21.26 0.67
C GLU A 85 -17.85 -21.01 1.83
N SER A 86 -17.44 -19.75 2.00
CA SER A 86 -16.46 -19.29 2.99
C SER A 86 -16.70 -19.79 4.42
N GLU A 87 -17.97 -19.95 4.81
CA GLU A 87 -18.38 -20.45 6.13
C GLU A 87 -17.90 -21.87 6.44
N LEU A 88 -17.61 -22.70 5.43
CA LEU A 88 -17.17 -24.08 5.62
C LEU A 88 -15.69 -24.21 6.04
N HIS A 89 -14.91 -23.13 5.95
CA HIS A 89 -13.45 -23.17 6.12
C HIS A 89 -12.92 -22.18 7.17
N ILE A 90 -13.80 -21.60 8.00
CA ILE A 90 -13.44 -20.62 9.03
C ILE A 90 -12.45 -21.21 10.04
N ASP A 91 -12.70 -22.43 10.52
CA ASP A 91 -11.89 -23.08 11.57
C ASP A 91 -10.49 -23.55 11.12
N ALA A 92 -10.23 -23.54 9.80
CA ALA A 92 -8.95 -23.97 9.23
C ALA A 92 -7.96 -22.81 9.01
N ARG A 93 -8.39 -21.56 9.25
CA ARG A 93 -7.54 -20.39 9.15
C ARG A 93 -6.61 -20.35 10.35
N LYS A 94 -5.32 -20.26 10.07
CA LYS A 94 -4.28 -20.05 11.08
C LYS A 94 -3.58 -18.76 10.73
N THR A 95 -3.55 -17.85 11.69
CA THR A 95 -2.86 -16.57 11.63
C THR A 95 -1.73 -16.57 12.64
N HIS A 96 -0.77 -15.66 12.48
CA HIS A 96 0.30 -15.46 13.46
C HIS A 96 -0.25 -15.14 14.86
N HIS A 97 -1.46 -14.56 14.93
CA HIS A 97 -2.18 -14.26 16.16
C HIS A 97 -2.77 -15.48 16.90
N ASP A 98 -2.88 -16.65 16.27
CA ASP A 98 -3.45 -17.85 16.91
C ASP A 98 -2.44 -18.63 17.78
N HIS A 99 -1.18 -18.16 17.85
CA HIS A 99 -0.10 -18.82 18.60
C HIS A 99 0.28 -18.14 19.93
N HIS A 100 -0.37 -17.02 20.29
CA HIS A 100 -0.13 -16.28 21.54
C HIS A 100 -1.25 -16.52 22.59
N ASP A 101 -1.39 -17.78 23.05
CA ASP A 101 -2.40 -18.15 24.04
C ASP A 101 -1.93 -18.07 25.52
N ASP A 102 -0.69 -17.62 25.80
CA ASP A 102 -0.21 -17.45 27.17
C ASP A 102 0.65 -16.17 27.31
N ASP A 103 0.17 -15.25 28.16
CA ASP A 103 0.89 -14.12 28.78
C ASP A 103 1.63 -13.12 27.85
N ASP A 104 0.91 -12.15 27.29
CA ASP A 104 1.18 -10.71 27.53
C ASP A 104 0.13 -9.86 26.80
N HIS A 105 -0.76 -9.24 27.58
CA HIS A 105 -1.57 -8.13 27.12
C HIS A 105 -0.71 -6.87 27.19
N ASP A 106 0.10 -6.55 26.18
CA ASP A 106 0.66 -5.20 26.03
C ASP A 106 1.08 -4.90 24.58
N ASP A 107 0.59 -3.75 24.09
CA ASP A 107 0.91 -3.04 22.83
C ASP A 107 0.62 -3.71 21.47
N HIS A 108 -0.67 -3.69 21.08
CA HIS A 108 -1.01 -3.53 19.66
C HIS A 108 -0.62 -2.12 19.20
N ASP A 109 0.63 -1.97 18.78
CA ASP A 109 1.23 -0.73 18.28
C ASP A 109 0.59 -0.36 16.92
N HIS A 110 -0.59 0.28 16.97
CA HIS A 110 -1.43 0.52 15.79
C HIS A 110 -1.02 1.70 14.92
N ASP A 111 0.09 2.40 15.21
CA ASP A 111 0.52 3.57 14.42
C ASP A 111 1.87 3.35 13.73
N ALA A 112 2.03 2.22 13.01
CA ALA A 112 3.22 1.99 12.19
C ALA A 112 3.37 2.98 11.02
N PHE A 113 2.36 3.82 10.72
CA PHE A 113 2.37 4.75 9.58
C PHE A 113 1.64 6.06 9.86
N ASP A 114 2.25 7.16 9.42
CA ASP A 114 1.64 8.48 9.35
C ASP A 114 0.88 8.67 8.04
N SER A 115 -0.24 9.40 8.12
CA SER A 115 -0.97 9.89 6.95
C SER A 115 -1.20 11.39 7.06
N ILE A 116 -0.57 12.16 6.16
CA ILE A 116 -0.66 13.62 6.14
C ILE A 116 -1.39 14.10 4.89
N SER A 117 -2.24 15.12 5.06
CA SER A 117 -2.96 15.78 3.97
C SER A 117 -2.34 17.13 3.67
N LEU A 118 -1.92 17.34 2.42
CA LEU A 118 -1.30 18.56 1.93
C LEU A 118 -2.23 19.28 0.95
N LYS A 119 -2.28 20.61 1.07
CA LYS A 119 -2.95 21.48 0.11
C LYS A 119 -1.91 22.39 -0.53
N LEU A 120 -1.86 22.39 -1.86
CA LEU A 120 -0.91 23.14 -2.66
C LEU A 120 -1.66 24.01 -3.68
N PRO A 121 -1.07 25.13 -4.13
CA PRO A 121 -1.60 25.89 -5.25
C PRO A 121 -1.55 25.08 -6.57
N GLN A 122 -1.99 25.71 -7.66
CA GLN A 122 -1.78 25.15 -8.99
C GLN A 122 -0.28 25.09 -9.31
N ALA A 123 0.14 24.01 -9.95
CA ALA A 123 1.55 23.78 -10.28
C ALA A 123 1.68 23.19 -11.68
N ASP A 124 2.82 23.41 -12.31
CA ASP A 124 3.18 22.66 -13.52
C ASP A 124 3.23 21.15 -13.20
N GLU A 125 2.71 20.36 -14.13
CA GLU A 125 2.58 18.91 -13.96
C GLU A 125 3.93 18.23 -13.79
N LYS A 126 4.93 18.61 -14.60
CA LYS A 126 6.25 17.98 -14.55
C LYS A 126 6.98 18.39 -13.27
N VAL A 127 6.95 19.67 -12.92
CA VAL A 127 7.58 20.18 -11.70
C VAL A 127 7.01 19.49 -10.46
N LEU A 128 5.68 19.35 -10.36
CA LEU A 128 5.04 18.67 -9.24
C LEU A 128 5.46 17.19 -9.13
N LEU A 129 5.46 16.45 -10.24
CA LEU A 129 5.83 15.02 -10.24
C LEU A 129 7.31 14.80 -9.93
N ASP A 130 8.20 15.67 -10.43
CA ASP A 130 9.62 15.61 -10.11
C ASP A 130 9.85 15.88 -8.62
N ALA A 131 9.17 16.88 -8.05
CA ALA A 131 9.22 17.17 -6.62
C ALA A 131 8.71 16.00 -5.76
N LEU A 132 7.58 15.39 -6.15
CA LEU A 132 7.04 14.23 -5.45
C LEU A 132 7.98 13.02 -5.48
N ASN A 133 8.62 12.75 -6.63
CA ASN A 133 9.63 11.69 -6.72
C ASN A 133 10.82 11.93 -5.79
N GLN A 134 11.30 13.17 -5.68
CA GLN A 134 12.38 13.51 -4.76
C GLN A 134 11.96 13.35 -3.30
N LEU A 135 10.77 13.81 -2.94
CA LEU A 135 10.23 13.69 -1.58
C LEU A 135 10.11 12.23 -1.15
N VAL A 136 9.59 11.38 -2.03
CA VAL A 136 9.43 9.95 -1.76
C VAL A 136 10.76 9.29 -1.38
N VAL A 137 11.83 9.62 -2.09
CA VAL A 137 13.17 9.06 -1.83
C VAL A 137 13.76 9.59 -0.52
N GLN A 138 13.46 10.83 -0.16
CA GLN A 138 14.07 11.51 0.99
C GLN A 138 13.39 11.21 2.33
N HIS A 139 12.07 11.03 2.33
CA HIS A 139 11.25 11.05 3.56
C HIS A 139 10.48 9.76 3.82
N GLY A 140 10.94 8.62 3.27
CA GLY A 140 10.30 7.32 3.53
C GLY A 140 8.81 7.26 3.16
N ILE A 141 8.38 8.08 2.19
CA ILE A 141 6.97 8.11 1.78
C ILE A 141 6.70 6.85 0.96
N LEU A 142 5.80 6.02 1.46
CA LEU A 142 5.41 4.76 0.82
C LEU A 142 4.37 5.00 -0.26
N ARG A 143 3.44 5.93 -0.03
CA ARG A 143 2.32 6.17 -0.93
C ARG A 143 1.96 7.64 -1.05
N VAL A 144 1.61 8.04 -2.26
CA VAL A 144 1.03 9.34 -2.57
C VAL A 144 -0.30 9.13 -3.28
N LYS A 145 -1.34 9.86 -2.90
CA LYS A 145 -2.62 9.87 -3.60
C LYS A 145 -3.19 11.28 -3.63
N GLY A 146 -3.96 11.60 -4.65
CA GLY A 146 -4.74 12.83 -4.65
C GLY A 146 -5.00 13.35 -6.04
N PHE A 147 -5.22 14.65 -6.13
CA PHE A 147 -5.44 15.33 -7.39
C PHE A 147 -4.71 16.66 -7.42
N ALA A 148 -4.14 16.98 -8.58
CA ALA A 148 -3.45 18.22 -8.85
C ALA A 148 -4.28 19.17 -9.71
N ALA A 149 -4.18 20.44 -9.38
CA ALA A 149 -4.69 21.53 -10.20
C ALA A 149 -3.59 22.00 -11.15
N ILE A 150 -3.73 21.67 -12.43
CA ILE A 150 -2.76 22.04 -13.46
C ILE A 150 -3.23 23.32 -14.18
N PRO A 151 -2.38 24.36 -14.30
CA PRO A 151 -2.72 25.60 -14.99
C PRO A 151 -3.26 25.36 -16.40
N GLY A 152 -4.36 26.04 -16.74
CA GLY A 152 -4.99 25.94 -18.07
C GLY A 152 -5.74 24.62 -18.34
N LYS A 153 -5.76 23.66 -17.41
CA LYS A 153 -6.53 22.41 -17.57
C LYS A 153 -7.90 22.54 -16.91
N PRO A 154 -9.00 22.17 -17.61
CA PRO A 154 -10.35 22.22 -17.04
C PRO A 154 -10.67 21.02 -16.13
N MET A 155 -9.81 19.99 -16.10
CA MET A 155 -10.02 18.76 -15.32
C MET A 155 -8.96 18.59 -14.24
N ARG A 156 -9.31 17.87 -13.18
CA ARG A 156 -8.39 17.47 -12.12
C ARG A 156 -7.45 16.40 -12.65
N LEU A 157 -6.16 16.53 -12.38
CA LEU A 157 -5.21 15.46 -12.66
C LEU A 157 -5.13 14.55 -11.44
N LEU A 158 -5.70 13.35 -11.50
CA LEU A 158 -5.55 12.36 -10.44
C LEU A 158 -4.10 11.85 -10.46
N ILE A 159 -3.47 11.82 -9.28
CA ILE A 159 -2.11 11.32 -9.08
C ILE A 159 -2.17 10.21 -8.03
N GLN A 160 -1.51 9.09 -8.33
CA GLN A 160 -1.29 8.02 -7.37
C GLN A 160 0.13 7.47 -7.54
N GLY A 161 0.84 7.23 -6.44
CA GLY A 161 2.19 6.70 -6.46
C GLY A 161 2.43 5.72 -5.33
N VAL A 162 3.24 4.70 -5.60
CA VAL A 162 3.81 3.79 -4.59
C VAL A 162 5.31 3.79 -4.80
N GLY A 163 6.05 4.23 -3.79
CA GLY A 163 7.45 4.63 -3.98
C GLY A 163 7.58 5.59 -5.17
N THR A 164 8.61 5.42 -5.98
CA THR A 164 8.92 6.30 -7.14
C THR A 164 8.05 6.02 -8.37
N ARG A 165 7.11 5.07 -8.30
CA ARG A 165 6.24 4.71 -9.41
C ARG A 165 4.94 5.49 -9.32
N PHE A 166 4.81 6.51 -10.16
CA PHE A 166 3.60 7.33 -10.27
C PHE A 166 2.78 6.97 -11.51
N ASP A 167 1.47 6.93 -11.31
CA ASP A 167 0.45 6.90 -12.35
C ASP A 167 -0.42 8.16 -12.24
N LYS A 168 -0.90 8.63 -13.40
CA LYS A 168 -1.72 9.82 -13.50
C LYS A 168 -2.71 9.74 -14.65
N HIS A 169 -3.90 10.26 -14.42
CA HIS A 169 -4.90 10.44 -15.46
C HIS A 169 -5.83 11.60 -15.08
N PHE A 170 -6.48 12.19 -16.07
CA PHE A 170 -7.50 13.17 -15.76
C PHE A 170 -8.78 12.46 -15.32
N ASP A 171 -9.29 12.86 -14.16
CA ASP A 171 -10.52 12.34 -13.56
C ASP A 171 -11.73 13.16 -14.08
N ARG A 172 -12.33 14.02 -13.25
CA ARG A 172 -13.46 14.88 -13.64
C ARG A 172 -13.07 16.34 -13.88
N ALA A 173 -13.96 17.06 -14.56
CA ALA A 173 -13.90 18.52 -14.65
C ALA A 173 -13.97 19.17 -13.26
N TRP A 174 -13.27 20.29 -13.11
CA TRP A 174 -13.46 21.21 -11.97
C TRP A 174 -14.89 21.76 -11.99
N ARG A 175 -15.57 21.80 -10.84
CA ARG A 175 -16.86 22.48 -10.73
C ARG A 175 -16.67 24.00 -10.73
N ALA A 176 -17.71 24.74 -11.05
CA ALA A 176 -17.64 26.20 -11.11
C ALA A 176 -17.39 26.85 -9.74
N ASP A 177 -17.87 26.22 -8.67
CA ASP A 177 -17.77 26.62 -7.27
C ASP A 177 -16.62 25.93 -6.52
N GLU A 178 -15.84 25.09 -7.21
CA GLU A 178 -14.73 24.34 -6.61
C GLU A 178 -13.43 25.13 -6.70
N GLU A 179 -12.74 25.23 -5.56
CA GLU A 179 -11.40 25.81 -5.51
C GLU A 179 -10.42 24.92 -6.30
N ARG A 180 -9.71 25.54 -7.25
CA ARG A 180 -8.67 24.87 -8.03
C ARG A 180 -7.36 24.81 -7.25
N ALA A 181 -7.30 23.87 -6.32
CA ALA A 181 -6.13 23.57 -5.51
C ALA A 181 -5.70 22.11 -5.70
N THR A 182 -4.41 21.86 -5.51
CA THR A 182 -3.85 20.51 -5.46
C THR A 182 -4.05 19.95 -4.05
N HIS A 183 -4.61 18.75 -3.95
CA HIS A 183 -4.80 18.05 -2.68
C HIS A 183 -4.13 16.69 -2.75
N LEU A 184 -3.19 16.44 -1.84
CA LEU A 184 -2.42 15.21 -1.78
C LEU A 184 -2.51 14.60 -0.38
N VAL A 185 -2.50 13.28 -0.32
CA VAL A 185 -2.32 12.48 0.88
C VAL A 185 -1.02 11.73 0.72
N LEU A 186 -0.11 11.88 1.69
CA LEU A 186 1.15 11.17 1.76
C LEU A 186 1.05 10.18 2.93
N ILE A 187 1.47 8.94 2.69
CA ILE A 187 1.45 7.86 3.69
C ILE A 187 2.87 7.29 3.79
N GLY A 188 3.41 7.19 4.99
CA GLY A 188 4.80 6.80 5.24
C GLY A 188 5.08 6.67 6.74
N GLN A 189 6.34 6.76 7.13
CA GLN A 189 6.79 6.65 8.53
C GLN A 189 7.48 7.95 8.94
N GLU A 190 7.23 8.41 10.16
CA GLU A 190 7.85 9.60 10.77
C GLU A 190 7.72 10.86 9.89
N LEU A 191 6.53 11.08 9.33
CA LEU A 191 6.29 12.16 8.37
C LEU A 191 6.12 13.52 9.07
N ASP A 192 6.99 14.48 8.73
CA ASP A 192 6.81 15.89 9.14
C ASP A 192 5.95 16.65 8.11
N ALA A 193 4.68 16.85 8.45
CA ALA A 193 3.73 17.57 7.60
C ALA A 193 4.18 19.01 7.26
N VAL A 194 4.80 19.72 8.20
CA VAL A 194 5.20 21.12 8.02
C VAL A 194 6.39 21.19 7.07
N ALA A 195 7.40 20.34 7.27
CA ALA A 195 8.57 20.26 6.41
C ALA A 195 8.19 19.86 4.97
N LEU A 196 7.37 18.83 4.82
CA LEU A 196 6.92 18.32 3.51
C LEU A 196 6.08 19.35 2.75
N GLN A 197 5.17 20.05 3.44
CA GLN A 197 4.38 21.15 2.86
C GLN A 197 5.28 22.29 2.37
N ALA A 198 6.28 22.69 3.17
CA ALA A 198 7.21 23.76 2.82
C ALA A 198 8.09 23.38 1.62
N GLN A 199 8.63 22.16 1.60
CA GLN A 199 9.47 21.66 0.52
C GLN A 199 8.70 21.59 -0.81
N LEU A 200 7.47 21.08 -0.79
CA LEU A 200 6.62 21.05 -1.99
C LEU A 200 6.27 22.46 -2.49
N ASN A 201 5.89 23.37 -1.59
CA ASN A 201 5.60 24.76 -1.96
C ASN A 201 6.82 25.46 -2.59
N ALA A 202 8.02 25.23 -2.03
CA ALA A 202 9.25 25.79 -2.58
C ALA A 202 9.57 25.22 -3.97
N ALA A 203 9.39 23.91 -4.16
CA ALA A 203 9.69 23.24 -5.43
C ALA A 203 8.77 23.67 -6.57
N ILE A 204 7.48 23.91 -6.30
CA ILE A 204 6.50 24.31 -7.33
C ILE A 204 6.45 25.81 -7.61
N ALA A 205 7.10 26.63 -6.79
CA ALA A 205 7.15 28.08 -6.96
C ALA A 205 8.31 28.55 -7.86
N GLY A 206 9.30 27.68 -8.12
CA GLY A 206 10.42 27.93 -9.03
C GLY A 206 10.11 27.56 -10.47
#